data_AF-A0A842KXN4-F1
#
_entry.id   AF-A0A842KXN4-F1
#
_cell.length_a   1.000
_cell.length_b   1.000
_cell.length_c   1.000
_cell.angle_alpha   90.00
_cell.angle_beta   90.00
_cell.angle_gamma   90.00
#
_symmetry.space_group_name_H-M   'P 1'
#
loop_
_entity.id
_entity.type
_entity.pdbx_description
1 polymer ?
#
loop_
_entity_poly.entity_id
_entity_poly.type
_entity_poly.pdbx_seq_one_letter_code
_entity_poly.pdbx_strand_id
1 'polypeptide(L)'
;MLIILAIILFAPIVPVTNSVKEQYERVEEYYEEVPVEAIKHTEWNVTWYAITGDFKFITEIGESKFPAIFWYDWGYGGEIFNGRDYVGFKATALVKVQERRPIWINLTGDDGCELYLNGTRFLSTSFYSGYKTEFAKVVLDPGVYVLTLYYFNRGGYACVSFSTDPEILEWKTIEFKRELVQKTVTDYRYVNRTSYVSLLNYLLNR
;
A
#
# COMPACT_ATOMS: atom_id res chain seq x y z
N MET A 1 64.02 52.12 -44.46
CA MET A 1 63.22 50.88 -44.55
C MET A 1 62.93 50.37 -43.13
N LEU A 2 62.15 51.11 -42.34
CA LEU A 2 61.92 50.81 -40.91
C LEU A 2 60.56 51.31 -40.39
N ILE A 3 59.62 51.60 -41.30
CA ILE A 3 58.27 52.11 -40.95
C ILE A 3 57.19 51.02 -41.12
N ILE A 4 57.48 49.94 -41.85
CA ILE A 4 56.49 48.88 -42.10
C ILE A 4 56.41 47.87 -40.93
N LEU A 5 57.43 47.77 -40.07
CA LEU A 5 57.45 46.80 -38.98
C LEU A 5 56.69 47.25 -37.70
N ALA A 6 56.44 48.55 -37.51
CA ALA A 6 55.80 49.08 -36.31
C ALA A 6 54.26 48.98 -36.33
N ILE A 7 53.65 48.83 -37.52
CA ILE A 7 52.18 48.80 -37.67
C ILE A 7 51.60 47.44 -37.24
N ILE A 8 52.42 46.37 -37.19
CA ILE A 8 51.95 45.04 -36.81
C ILE A 8 51.73 44.92 -35.28
N LEU A 9 52.31 45.81 -34.46
CA LEU A 9 52.20 45.76 -33.00
C LEU A 9 51.00 46.52 -32.40
N PHE A 10 50.28 47.33 -33.21
CA PHE A 10 49.12 48.11 -32.75
C PHE A 10 47.90 47.94 -33.67
N ALA A 11 47.71 46.77 -34.28
CA ALA A 11 46.48 46.49 -34.99
C ALA A 11 45.31 46.55 -33.99
N PRO A 12 44.31 47.44 -34.17
CA PRO A 12 43.17 47.51 -33.27
C PRO A 12 42.45 46.17 -33.28
N ILE A 13 42.21 45.65 -32.08
CA ILE A 13 41.50 44.40 -31.85
C ILE A 13 40.04 44.76 -31.62
N VAL A 14 39.13 44.12 -32.36
CA VAL A 14 37.69 44.34 -32.23
C VAL A 14 37.00 43.11 -31.65
N PRO A 15 36.01 43.29 -30.75
CA PRO A 15 35.19 42.20 -30.26
C PRO A 15 34.22 41.73 -31.35
N VAL A 16 34.17 40.43 -31.58
CA VAL A 16 33.19 39.77 -32.46
C VAL A 16 32.40 38.78 -31.62
N THR A 17 31.09 39.00 -31.54
CA THR A 17 30.16 38.14 -30.80
C THR A 17 29.45 37.22 -31.78
N ASN A 18 29.63 35.91 -31.60
CA ASN A 18 28.94 34.88 -32.38
C ASN A 18 28.04 34.05 -31.46
N SER A 19 26.88 33.66 -31.97
CA SER A 19 26.01 32.68 -31.31
C SER A 19 26.54 31.28 -31.58
N VAL A 20 26.92 30.56 -30.54
CA VAL A 20 27.48 29.21 -30.61
C VAL A 20 26.51 28.24 -29.94
N LYS A 21 26.15 27.15 -30.64
CA LYS A 21 25.40 26.05 -30.07
C LYS A 21 26.32 25.23 -29.17
N GLU A 22 26.08 25.25 -27.86
CA GLU A 22 26.86 24.53 -26.85
C GLU A 22 26.00 23.43 -26.24
N GLN A 23 26.60 22.25 -26.08
CA GLN A 23 25.98 21.13 -25.38
C GLN A 23 26.10 21.35 -23.87
N TYR A 24 25.04 21.09 -23.13
CA TYR A 24 25.08 21.08 -21.67
C TYR A 24 24.26 19.91 -21.13
N GLU A 25 24.57 19.50 -19.91
CA GLU A 25 23.83 18.47 -19.19
C GLU A 25 22.82 19.14 -18.26
N ARG A 26 21.57 18.69 -18.30
CA ARG A 26 20.55 19.04 -17.31
C ARG A 26 20.08 17.75 -16.64
N VAL A 27 19.87 17.83 -15.33
CA VAL A 27 19.20 16.76 -14.58
C VAL A 27 17.69 16.97 -14.67
N GLU A 28 16.99 15.97 -15.17
CA GLU A 28 15.54 15.88 -15.12
C GLU A 28 15.15 14.93 -13.98
N GLU A 29 14.12 15.31 -13.23
CA GLU A 29 13.59 14.52 -12.13
C GLU A 29 12.19 14.03 -12.48
N TYR A 30 11.95 12.73 -12.32
CA TYR A 30 10.62 12.15 -12.48
C TYR A 30 10.42 11.01 -11.49
N TYR A 31 9.17 10.63 -11.28
CA TYR A 31 8.82 9.50 -10.44
C TYR A 31 8.70 8.23 -11.30
N GLU A 32 9.35 7.17 -10.84
CA GLU A 32 9.18 5.82 -11.38
C GLU A 32 8.49 4.93 -10.36
N GLU A 33 7.64 4.03 -10.82
CA GLU A 33 7.03 2.99 -10.00
C GLU A 33 7.95 1.77 -9.97
N VAL A 34 8.66 1.59 -8.87
CA VAL A 34 9.62 0.50 -8.70
C VAL A 34 8.94 -0.65 -7.97
N PRO A 35 9.01 -1.90 -8.47
CA PRO A 35 8.48 -3.06 -7.77
C PRO A 35 9.34 -3.37 -6.53
N VAL A 36 8.69 -3.54 -5.39
CA VAL A 36 9.30 -3.90 -4.11
C VAL A 36 8.59 -5.13 -3.55
N GLU A 37 9.36 -6.12 -3.09
CA GLU A 37 8.80 -7.26 -2.38
C GLU A 37 8.26 -6.81 -1.00
N ALA A 38 7.01 -7.13 -0.73
CA ALA A 38 6.36 -6.86 0.55
C ALA A 38 5.79 -8.16 1.14
N ILE A 39 5.82 -8.25 2.46
CA ILE A 39 5.18 -9.33 3.21
C ILE A 39 3.81 -8.80 3.65
N LYS A 40 2.75 -9.52 3.29
CA LYS A 40 1.39 -9.28 3.78
C LYS A 40 1.08 -10.24 4.90
N HIS A 41 0.48 -9.72 5.95
CA HIS A 41 -0.11 -10.49 7.02
C HIS A 41 -1.63 -10.33 6.97
N THR A 42 -2.33 -11.39 7.36
CA THR A 42 -3.77 -11.36 7.53
C THR A 42 -4.13 -10.44 8.70
N GLU A 43 -5.06 -9.53 8.47
CA GLU A 43 -5.64 -8.66 9.49
C GLU A 43 -7.14 -8.58 9.24
N TRP A 44 -7.92 -8.62 10.32
CA TRP A 44 -9.36 -8.46 10.23
C TRP A 44 -9.72 -6.99 10.33
N ASN A 45 -10.47 -6.51 9.34
CA ASN A 45 -11.17 -5.23 9.41
C ASN A 45 -12.52 -5.48 10.07
N VAL A 46 -12.77 -4.90 11.24
CA VAL A 46 -13.96 -5.16 12.05
C VAL A 46 -14.82 -3.92 12.08
N THR A 47 -16.09 -4.08 11.75
CA THR A 47 -17.12 -3.05 11.92
C THR A 47 -18.12 -3.55 12.95
N TRP A 48 -18.33 -2.77 14.00
CA TRP A 48 -19.20 -3.08 15.13
C TRP A 48 -20.60 -2.53 14.90
N TYR A 49 -21.61 -3.26 15.38
CA TYR A 49 -23.02 -2.91 15.20
C TYR A 49 -23.79 -3.09 16.50
N ALA A 50 -24.73 -2.17 16.75
CA ALA A 50 -25.88 -2.48 17.60
C ALA A 50 -26.78 -3.48 16.86
N ILE A 51 -27.33 -4.46 17.58
CA ILE A 51 -28.14 -5.53 17.00
C ILE A 51 -29.53 -5.58 17.65
N THR A 52 -30.49 -6.21 16.96
CA THR A 52 -31.80 -6.54 17.54
C THR A 52 -31.75 -7.86 18.32
N GLY A 53 -32.80 -8.16 19.10
CA GLY A 53 -32.95 -9.46 19.76
C GLY A 53 -33.14 -10.66 18.83
N ASP A 54 -33.42 -10.42 17.55
CA ASP A 54 -33.40 -11.43 16.48
C ASP A 54 -32.12 -11.37 15.63
N PHE A 55 -31.02 -10.85 16.20
CA PHE A 55 -29.66 -10.87 15.64
C PHE A 55 -29.50 -10.14 14.30
N LYS A 56 -30.25 -9.06 14.08
CA LYS A 56 -30.07 -8.19 12.91
C LYS A 56 -29.20 -7.01 13.24
N PHE A 57 -28.22 -6.73 12.39
CA PHE A 57 -27.40 -5.52 12.48
C PHE A 57 -28.24 -4.30 12.10
N ILE A 58 -28.18 -3.26 12.94
CA ILE A 58 -28.99 -2.05 12.78
C ILE A 58 -28.10 -0.85 12.47
N THR A 59 -27.23 -0.49 13.41
CA THR A 59 -26.48 0.75 13.41
C THR A 59 -25.03 0.44 13.65
N GLU A 60 -24.15 0.96 12.80
CA GLU A 60 -22.71 0.92 13.01
C GLU A 60 -22.34 1.77 14.23
N ILE A 61 -21.54 1.21 15.13
CA ILE A 61 -21.14 1.86 16.40
C ILE A 61 -19.63 2.02 16.54
N GLY A 62 -18.83 1.52 15.58
CA GLY A 62 -17.39 1.72 15.57
C GLY A 62 -16.65 0.73 14.68
N GLU A 63 -15.34 0.92 14.62
CA GLU A 63 -14.42 0.08 13.84
C GLU A 63 -13.23 -0.35 14.70
N SER A 64 -12.64 -1.51 14.38
CA SER A 64 -11.39 -1.97 14.97
C SER A 64 -10.61 -2.87 14.01
N LYS A 65 -9.39 -3.23 14.40
CA LYS A 65 -8.59 -4.26 13.73
C LYS A 65 -8.31 -5.41 14.69
N PHE A 66 -8.43 -6.65 14.21
CA PHE A 66 -7.98 -7.83 14.96
C PHE A 66 -6.79 -8.50 14.25
N PRO A 67 -5.87 -9.11 15.01
CA PRO A 67 -4.79 -9.93 14.44
C PRO A 67 -5.35 -11.15 13.71
N ALA A 68 -4.52 -11.77 12.86
CA ALA A 68 -4.89 -12.94 12.05
C ALA A 68 -5.58 -14.06 12.84
N ILE A 69 -5.07 -14.35 14.03
CA ILE A 69 -5.60 -15.29 15.03
C ILE A 69 -5.89 -14.50 16.29
N PHE A 70 -7.06 -14.70 16.88
CA PHE A 70 -7.46 -13.96 18.09
C PHE A 70 -8.34 -14.80 19.01
N TRP A 71 -8.32 -14.43 20.29
CA TRP A 71 -9.24 -14.85 21.33
C TRP A 71 -9.60 -13.60 22.13
N TYR A 72 -10.87 -13.24 22.15
CA TYR A 72 -11.40 -12.16 22.96
C TYR A 72 -12.43 -12.69 23.93
N ASP A 73 -12.24 -12.33 25.19
CA ASP A 73 -13.16 -12.63 26.28
C ASP A 73 -13.53 -11.31 26.96
N TRP A 74 -14.77 -10.93 26.78
CA TRP A 74 -15.35 -9.72 27.35
C TRP A 74 -16.16 -10.02 28.62
N GLY A 75 -16.27 -11.27 29.05
CA GLY A 75 -17.02 -11.64 30.24
C GLY A 75 -18.49 -11.22 30.19
N TYR A 76 -19.08 -10.92 31.35
CA TYR A 76 -20.46 -10.45 31.48
C TYR A 76 -20.53 -8.93 31.31
N GLY A 77 -20.84 -8.45 30.09
CA GLY A 77 -21.03 -7.01 29.81
C GLY A 77 -19.73 -6.21 29.67
N GLY A 78 -18.70 -6.78 29.04
CA GLY A 78 -17.34 -6.22 28.99
C GLY A 78 -17.15 -4.78 28.49
N GLU A 79 -15.93 -4.29 28.70
CA GLU A 79 -15.52 -2.90 28.49
C GLU A 79 -15.76 -2.37 27.07
N ILE A 80 -15.57 -3.23 26.05
CA ILE A 80 -15.76 -2.86 24.64
C ILE A 80 -17.19 -2.39 24.34
N PHE A 81 -18.15 -2.80 25.17
CA PHE A 81 -19.54 -2.47 25.02
C PHE A 81 -19.99 -1.34 25.96
N ASN A 82 -19.12 -0.81 26.84
CA ASN A 82 -19.55 0.04 27.96
C ASN A 82 -20.73 -0.58 28.75
N GLY A 83 -20.74 -1.91 28.90
CA GLY A 83 -21.86 -2.63 29.51
C GLY A 83 -23.11 -2.78 28.63
N ARG A 84 -23.03 -2.54 27.31
CA ARG A 84 -24.14 -2.77 26.38
C ARG A 84 -24.29 -4.24 26.05
N ASP A 85 -25.49 -4.73 26.23
CA ASP A 85 -25.99 -5.92 25.54
C ASP A 85 -26.33 -5.58 24.08
N TYR A 86 -26.65 -6.60 23.27
CA TYR A 86 -27.06 -6.45 21.88
C TYR A 86 -26.00 -5.76 21.00
N VAL A 87 -24.80 -6.33 20.99
CA VAL A 87 -23.70 -5.91 20.12
C VAL A 87 -23.19 -7.09 19.29
N GLY A 88 -22.83 -6.81 18.05
CA GLY A 88 -22.19 -7.76 17.16
C GLY A 88 -21.17 -7.07 16.28
N PHE A 89 -20.48 -7.84 15.45
CA PHE A 89 -19.60 -7.28 14.43
C PHE A 89 -19.67 -8.06 13.13
N LYS A 90 -19.34 -7.37 12.04
CA LYS A 90 -18.92 -7.96 10.78
C LYS A 90 -17.43 -7.71 10.63
N ALA A 91 -16.66 -8.76 10.40
CA ALA A 91 -15.23 -8.67 10.16
C ALA A 91 -14.86 -9.31 8.83
N THR A 92 -13.91 -8.72 8.11
CA THR A 92 -13.39 -9.28 6.85
C THR A 92 -11.87 -9.35 6.86
N ALA A 93 -11.34 -10.46 6.37
CA ALA A 93 -9.91 -10.70 6.24
C ALA A 93 -9.60 -11.42 4.91
N LEU A 94 -8.37 -11.26 4.43
CA LEU A 94 -7.84 -12.00 3.28
C LEU A 94 -6.84 -13.04 3.77
N VAL A 95 -6.94 -14.25 3.24
CA VAL A 95 -5.95 -15.32 3.42
C VAL A 95 -5.48 -15.81 2.06
N LYS A 96 -4.26 -16.36 1.97
CA LYS A 96 -3.70 -16.85 0.70
C LYS A 96 -3.19 -18.27 0.82
N VAL A 97 -3.71 -19.15 -0.03
CA VAL A 97 -3.26 -20.53 -0.18
C VAL A 97 -2.26 -20.58 -1.32
N GLN A 98 -1.04 -21.04 -1.07
CA GLN A 98 0.02 -21.10 -2.08
C GLN A 98 -0.02 -22.40 -2.89
N GLU A 99 -0.41 -23.49 -2.25
CA GLU A 99 -0.50 -24.84 -2.82
C GLU A 99 -1.79 -25.51 -2.37
N ARG A 100 -2.32 -26.43 -3.19
CA ARG A 100 -3.53 -27.17 -2.82
C ARG A 100 -3.31 -27.97 -1.54
N ARG A 101 -4.03 -27.66 -0.47
CA ARG A 101 -3.80 -28.32 0.83
C ARG A 101 -5.06 -28.32 1.72
N PRO A 102 -5.17 -29.27 2.66
CA PRO A 102 -6.16 -29.18 3.72
C PRO A 102 -5.81 -28.05 4.69
N ILE A 103 -6.82 -27.30 5.12
CA ILE A 103 -6.74 -26.24 6.13
C ILE A 103 -7.72 -26.54 7.25
N TRP A 104 -7.28 -26.40 8.49
CA TRP A 104 -8.13 -26.44 9.69
C TRP A 104 -8.52 -25.04 10.15
N ILE A 105 -9.79 -24.86 10.50
CA ILE A 105 -10.33 -23.63 11.08
C ILE A 105 -11.07 -23.98 12.36
N ASN A 106 -10.83 -23.21 13.43
CA ASN A 106 -11.59 -23.26 14.67
C ASN A 106 -12.27 -21.90 14.92
N LEU A 107 -13.53 -21.97 15.34
CA LEU A 107 -14.36 -20.81 15.63
C LEU A 107 -15.06 -21.02 16.96
N THR A 108 -14.97 -20.05 17.86
CA THR A 108 -15.73 -20.03 19.11
C THR A 108 -16.57 -18.77 19.18
N GLY A 109 -17.76 -18.88 19.77
CA GLY A 109 -18.64 -17.75 20.06
C GLY A 109 -19.43 -17.97 21.34
N ASP A 110 -19.72 -16.86 22.03
CA ASP A 110 -20.75 -16.71 23.05
C ASP A 110 -21.38 -15.30 22.87
N ASP A 111 -22.59 -15.13 22.33
CA ASP A 111 -23.50 -16.18 21.87
C ASP A 111 -22.98 -16.87 20.59
N GLY A 112 -23.09 -16.20 19.44
CA GLY A 112 -23.05 -16.87 18.14
C GLY A 112 -22.11 -16.23 17.13
N CYS A 113 -21.53 -17.09 16.28
CA CYS A 113 -20.68 -16.70 15.17
C CYS A 113 -21.09 -17.42 13.89
N GLU A 114 -20.90 -16.75 12.75
CA GLU A 114 -20.91 -17.38 11.42
C GLU A 114 -19.68 -16.95 10.63
N LEU A 115 -18.93 -17.92 10.12
CA LEU A 115 -17.82 -17.71 9.21
C LEU A 115 -18.23 -18.08 7.79
N TYR A 116 -17.89 -17.20 6.86
CA TYR A 116 -18.10 -17.35 5.43
C TYR A 116 -16.75 -17.39 4.73
N LEU A 117 -16.64 -18.27 3.73
CA LEU A 117 -15.50 -18.37 2.82
C LEU A 117 -15.98 -17.97 1.42
N ASN A 118 -15.40 -16.91 0.86
CA ASN A 118 -15.81 -16.33 -0.42
C ASN A 118 -17.33 -16.07 -0.51
N GLY A 119 -17.92 -15.56 0.58
CA GLY A 119 -19.34 -15.25 0.66
C GLY A 119 -20.27 -16.46 0.83
N THR A 120 -19.75 -17.69 0.88
CA THR A 120 -20.54 -18.89 1.20
C THR A 120 -20.38 -19.25 2.67
N ARG A 121 -21.49 -19.46 3.39
CA ARG A 121 -21.44 -19.85 4.81
C ARG A 121 -20.68 -21.15 4.95
N PHE A 122 -19.64 -21.14 5.78
CA PHE A 122 -18.69 -22.23 5.94
C PHE A 122 -18.79 -22.89 7.31
N LEU A 123 -18.87 -22.10 8.39
CA LEU A 123 -18.94 -22.60 9.77
C LEU A 123 -19.88 -21.72 10.60
N SER A 124 -20.61 -22.29 11.56
CA SER A 124 -21.51 -21.55 12.44
C SER A 124 -21.57 -22.18 13.81
N THR A 125 -21.44 -21.38 14.87
CA THR A 125 -21.63 -21.85 16.24
C THR A 125 -23.11 -21.88 16.66
N SER A 126 -24.02 -21.32 15.84
CA SER A 126 -25.43 -21.00 16.15
C SER A 126 -25.60 -19.67 16.90
N PHE A 127 -26.66 -18.91 16.59
CA PHE A 127 -26.96 -17.64 17.25
C PHE A 127 -27.56 -17.77 18.64
N TYR A 128 -28.25 -18.88 18.92
CA TYR A 128 -29.00 -19.08 20.18
C TYR A 128 -28.28 -20.01 21.16
N SER A 129 -26.97 -20.21 20.99
CA SER A 129 -26.15 -20.97 21.94
C SER A 129 -25.36 -20.01 22.82
N GLY A 130 -25.11 -20.41 24.07
CA GLY A 130 -23.97 -19.86 24.82
C GLY A 130 -22.65 -20.39 24.26
N TYR A 131 -21.56 -20.29 25.04
CA TYR A 131 -20.22 -20.73 24.66
C TYR A 131 -20.21 -22.02 23.83
N LYS A 132 -19.75 -21.91 22.58
CA LYS A 132 -19.64 -23.04 21.67
C LYS A 132 -18.48 -22.88 20.71
N THR A 133 -17.70 -23.95 20.58
CA THR A 133 -16.63 -24.08 19.60
C THR A 133 -17.03 -25.04 18.50
N GLU A 134 -16.73 -24.65 17.27
CA GLU A 134 -16.89 -25.46 16.06
C GLU A 134 -15.56 -25.49 15.31
N PHE A 135 -15.33 -26.57 14.57
CA PHE A 135 -14.14 -26.72 13.75
C PHE A 135 -14.49 -27.33 12.40
N ALA A 136 -13.72 -26.97 11.38
CA ALA A 136 -13.89 -27.53 10.04
C ALA A 136 -12.53 -27.76 9.37
N LYS A 137 -12.51 -28.76 8.50
CA LYS A 137 -11.41 -29.03 7.59
C LYS A 137 -11.89 -28.80 6.16
N VAL A 138 -11.15 -28.01 5.39
CA VAL A 138 -11.44 -27.76 3.97
C VAL A 138 -10.18 -27.90 3.13
N VAL A 139 -10.30 -28.52 1.95
CA VAL A 139 -9.20 -28.55 0.98
C VAL A 139 -9.37 -27.35 0.06
N LEU A 140 -8.37 -26.47 0.02
CA LEU A 140 -8.36 -25.28 -0.82
C LEU A 140 -7.32 -25.41 -1.91
N ASP A 141 -7.66 -24.96 -3.12
CA ASP A 141 -6.71 -24.79 -4.21
C ASP A 141 -5.93 -23.46 -4.06
N PRO A 142 -4.80 -23.28 -4.76
CA PRO A 142 -4.04 -22.04 -4.72
C PRO A 142 -4.91 -20.82 -5.06
N GLY A 143 -4.85 -19.77 -4.24
CA GLY A 143 -5.68 -18.58 -4.43
C GLY A 143 -5.75 -17.67 -3.22
N VAL A 144 -6.35 -16.50 -3.41
CA VAL A 144 -6.70 -15.58 -2.32
C VAL A 144 -8.18 -15.80 -1.98
N TYR A 145 -8.47 -15.94 -0.70
CA TYR A 145 -9.81 -16.18 -0.19
C TYR A 145 -10.22 -15.04 0.74
N VAL A 146 -11.49 -14.66 0.65
CA VAL A 146 -12.11 -13.69 1.55
C VAL A 146 -12.78 -14.45 2.68
N LEU A 147 -12.37 -14.18 3.91
CA LEU A 147 -13.07 -14.60 5.10
C LEU A 147 -14.03 -13.47 5.52
N THR A 148 -15.25 -13.82 5.88
CA THR A 148 -16.18 -12.90 6.54
C THR A 148 -16.70 -13.56 7.80
N LEU A 149 -16.47 -12.93 8.95
CA LEU A 149 -16.95 -13.38 10.25
C LEU A 149 -18.05 -12.44 10.72
N TYR A 150 -19.17 -13.03 11.09
CA TYR A 150 -20.25 -12.37 11.80
C TYR A 150 -20.25 -12.87 13.24
N TYR A 151 -20.26 -11.97 14.20
CA TYR A 151 -20.40 -12.27 15.62
C TYR A 151 -21.61 -11.55 16.20
N PHE A 152 -22.25 -12.21 17.15
CA PHE A 152 -23.47 -11.76 17.78
C PHE A 152 -23.42 -12.03 19.28
N ASN A 153 -23.62 -10.98 20.07
CA ASN A 153 -23.88 -11.07 21.48
C ASN A 153 -25.19 -10.34 21.79
N ARG A 154 -26.21 -11.10 22.18
CA ARG A 154 -27.48 -10.56 22.64
C ARG A 154 -27.35 -10.05 24.07
N GLY A 155 -26.55 -10.72 24.90
CA GLY A 155 -26.22 -10.31 26.26
C GLY A 155 -25.67 -11.48 27.07
N GLY A 156 -25.28 -11.23 28.31
CA GLY A 156 -24.64 -12.26 29.15
C GLY A 156 -23.13 -12.37 28.89
N TYR A 157 -22.59 -13.59 28.88
CA TYR A 157 -21.17 -13.80 28.64
C TYR A 157 -20.84 -13.55 27.16
N ALA A 158 -19.74 -12.85 26.91
CA ALA A 158 -19.35 -12.44 25.56
C ALA A 158 -17.93 -12.90 25.27
N CYS A 159 -17.77 -13.83 24.32
CA CYS A 159 -16.45 -14.20 23.83
C CYS A 159 -16.48 -14.61 22.36
N VAL A 160 -15.32 -14.53 21.70
CA VAL A 160 -15.14 -14.95 20.32
C VAL A 160 -13.69 -15.36 20.07
N SER A 161 -13.49 -16.36 19.22
CA SER A 161 -12.15 -16.65 18.72
C SER A 161 -12.16 -17.22 17.32
N PHE A 162 -11.06 -16.94 16.63
CA PHE A 162 -10.76 -17.52 15.34
C PHE A 162 -9.31 -17.99 15.34
N SER A 163 -9.08 -19.23 14.89
CA SER A 163 -7.76 -19.73 14.58
C SER A 163 -7.79 -20.60 13.32
N THR A 164 -6.66 -20.63 12.62
CA THR A 164 -6.45 -21.43 11.41
C THR A 164 -4.98 -21.78 11.27
N ASP A 165 -4.65 -22.64 10.32
CA ASP A 165 -3.27 -22.98 9.98
C ASP A 165 -2.46 -21.72 9.54
N PRO A 166 -1.25 -21.50 10.08
CA PRO A 166 -0.49 -20.26 9.89
C PRO A 166 0.00 -20.04 8.45
N GLU A 167 0.11 -21.09 7.64
CA GLU A 167 0.68 -21.02 6.28
C GLU A 167 -0.18 -20.22 5.29
N ILE A 168 -1.44 -19.93 5.64
CA ILE A 168 -2.33 -19.10 4.82
C ILE A 168 -2.44 -17.65 5.32
N LEU A 169 -1.80 -17.34 6.45
CA LEU A 169 -1.95 -16.06 7.13
C LEU A 169 -0.91 -15.03 6.70
N GLU A 170 0.15 -15.45 6.02
CA GLU A 170 1.23 -14.59 5.56
C GLU A 170 1.64 -14.95 4.12
N TRP A 171 1.86 -13.95 3.28
CA TRP A 171 2.37 -14.18 1.93
C TRP A 171 3.18 -13.02 1.38
N LYS A 172 4.10 -13.35 0.46
CA LYS A 172 4.83 -12.36 -0.33
C LYS A 172 3.98 -11.81 -1.46
N THR A 173 4.12 -10.52 -1.72
CA THR A 173 3.53 -9.80 -2.86
C THR A 173 4.54 -8.81 -3.43
N ILE A 174 4.29 -8.33 -4.64
CA ILE A 174 5.01 -7.19 -5.21
C ILE A 174 4.11 -5.97 -5.06
N GLU A 175 4.62 -4.92 -4.44
CA GLU A 175 4.01 -3.60 -4.38
C GLU A 175 4.83 -2.61 -5.21
N PHE A 176 4.22 -1.51 -5.63
CA PHE A 176 4.92 -0.47 -6.38
C PHE A 176 5.15 0.73 -5.48
N LYS A 177 6.40 1.14 -5.35
CA LYS A 177 6.79 2.34 -4.61
C LYS A 177 7.20 3.41 -5.61
N ARG A 178 6.70 4.62 -5.38
CA ARG A 178 7.14 5.79 -6.15
C ARG A 178 8.51 6.24 -5.66
N GLU A 179 9.50 6.18 -6.54
CA GLU A 179 10.85 6.65 -6.26
C GLU A 179 11.22 7.80 -7.18
N LEU A 180 11.93 8.79 -6.63
CA LEU A 180 12.45 9.91 -7.41
C LEU A 180 13.70 9.44 -8.15
N VAL A 181 13.64 9.48 -9.47
CA VAL A 181 14.75 9.14 -10.35
C VAL A 181 15.30 10.42 -10.97
N GLN A 182 16.61 10.55 -10.93
CA GLN A 182 17.34 11.63 -11.59
C GLN A 182 17.96 11.08 -12.87
N LYS A 183 17.66 11.73 -14.00
CA LYS A 183 18.24 11.38 -15.30
C LYS A 183 18.98 12.57 -15.86
N THR A 184 20.26 12.37 -16.16
CA THR A 184 21.05 13.34 -16.91
C THR A 184 20.64 13.28 -18.37
N VAL A 185 20.16 14.40 -18.90
CA VAL A 185 19.78 14.56 -20.30
C VAL A 185 20.72 15.58 -20.94
N THR A 186 21.19 15.23 -22.12
CA THR A 186 21.96 16.12 -22.97
C THR A 186 21.02 17.08 -23.69
N ASP A 187 21.24 18.38 -23.51
CA ASP A 187 20.49 19.44 -24.20
C ASP A 187 21.44 20.45 -24.85
N TYR A 188 20.89 21.38 -25.64
CA TYR A 188 21.65 22.37 -26.38
C TYR A 188 21.13 23.77 -26.08
N ARG A 189 22.06 24.69 -25.82
CA ARG A 189 21.75 26.12 -25.67
C ARG A 189 22.61 26.95 -26.61
N TYR A 190 22.09 28.09 -27.03
CA TYR A 190 22.87 29.08 -27.75
C TYR A 190 23.52 30.03 -26.74
N VAL A 191 24.85 30.12 -26.79
CA VAL A 191 25.64 31.04 -25.97
C VAL A 191 26.37 32.03 -26.87
N ASN A 192 26.36 33.29 -26.48
CA ASN A 192 27.10 34.33 -27.17
C ASN A 192 28.55 34.30 -26.66
N ARG A 193 29.50 33.95 -27.55
CA ARG A 193 30.93 34.04 -27.25
C ARG A 193 31.53 35.23 -27.96
N THR A 194 32.19 36.09 -27.19
CA THR A 194 32.96 37.21 -27.72
C THR A 194 34.39 36.77 -27.89
N SER A 195 34.88 36.85 -29.12
CA SER A 195 36.29 36.66 -29.47
C SER A 195 36.88 37.99 -29.92
N TYR A 196 38.19 38.11 -29.79
CA TYR A 196 38.92 39.32 -30.12
C TYR A 196 39.76 39.05 -31.36
N VAL A 197 39.44 39.70 -32.48
CA VAL A 197 40.12 39.51 -33.77
C VAL A 197 40.72 40.83 -34.25
N SER A 198 41.76 40.77 -35.09
CA SER A 198 42.31 41.98 -35.69
C SER A 198 41.26 42.65 -36.60
N LEU A 199 41.20 43.98 -36.58
CA LEU A 199 40.30 44.76 -37.42
C LEU A 199 40.42 44.41 -38.91
N LEU A 200 41.62 44.06 -39.37
CA LEU A 200 41.87 43.62 -40.75
C LEU A 200 41.11 42.33 -41.08
N ASN A 201 41.16 41.31 -40.21
CA ASN A 201 40.44 40.05 -40.40
C ASN A 201 38.91 40.23 -40.33
N TYR A 202 38.44 41.18 -39.52
CA TYR A 202 37.01 41.49 -39.41
C TYR A 202 36.45 42.11 -40.70
N LEU A 203 37.17 43.05 -41.30
CA LEU A 203 36.73 43.75 -42.51
C LEU A 203 36.77 42.85 -43.77
N LEU A 204 37.66 41.85 -43.80
CA LEU A 204 37.82 40.94 -44.94
C LEU A 204 36.77 39.81 -45.00
N ASN A 205 36.10 39.50 -43.88
CA ASN A 205 35.15 38.38 -43.77
C ASN A 205 33.68 38.84 -43.65
N ARG A 206 33.39 40.10 -43.98
CA ARG A 206 32.02 40.67 -44.04
C ARG A 206 31.37 40.48 -45.40
#